data_AF-A0A932NIT0-F1
#
_entry.id   AF-A0A932NIT0-F1
#
_cell.length_a   1.000
_cell.length_b   1.000
_cell.length_c   1.000
_cell.angle_alpha   90.00
_cell.angle_beta   90.00
_cell.angle_gamma   90.00
#
_symmetry.space_group_name_H-M   'P 1'
#
loop_
_entity.id
_entity.type
_entity.pdbx_description
1 polymer ?
#
loop_
_entity_poly.entity_id
_entity_poly.type
_entity_poly.pdbx_seq_one_letter_code
_entity_poly.pdbx_strand_id
1 'polypeptide(L)'
;MRRGERGLTLIEVTIAMSLFSMLLAAMLYITAGAGAWVAKGVDEARLKTEMGFALESVKLYCGKASQIGADTRFNPGGGVLPAFHFRRERLVRVPTPSVIGDDVWYWYYKNAAGDIVLKNEETQQEEVLIAAMFKPQISFISEPGFEPDFFTVTVTGESGKGAARKRVAKTAGVRLWYSSAVR
;
A
#
# COMPACT_ATOMS: atom_id res chain seq x y z
N MET A 1 60.85 15.95 -37.62
CA MET A 1 60.57 14.89 -36.63
C MET A 1 59.21 14.26 -36.95
N ARG A 2 59.19 13.17 -37.73
CA ARG A 2 57.97 12.39 -37.97
C ARG A 2 57.90 11.31 -36.90
N ARG A 3 56.89 11.36 -36.02
CA ARG A 3 56.56 10.24 -35.12
C ARG A 3 56.23 9.05 -36.03
N GLY A 4 57.09 8.04 -36.06
CA GLY A 4 56.81 6.80 -36.77
C GLY A 4 55.57 6.16 -36.13
N GLU A 5 54.53 5.96 -36.94
CA GLU A 5 53.34 5.22 -36.56
C GLU A 5 53.76 3.77 -36.29
N ARG A 6 53.94 3.42 -35.01
CA ARG A 6 54.18 2.04 -34.58
C ARG A 6 52.84 1.32 -34.58
N GLY A 7 52.67 0.39 -35.52
CA GLY A 7 51.51 -0.51 -35.54
C GLY A 7 51.48 -1.38 -34.28
N LEU A 8 50.26 -1.62 -33.77
CA LEU A 8 50.01 -2.49 -32.62
C LEU A 8 50.51 -3.91 -32.92
N THR A 9 51.24 -4.48 -31.98
CA THR A 9 51.65 -5.88 -32.05
C THR A 9 50.45 -6.80 -31.80
N LEU A 10 50.48 -8.00 -32.38
CA LEU A 10 49.38 -8.96 -32.28
C LEU A 10 49.04 -9.31 -30.82
N ILE A 11 50.07 -9.36 -29.95
CA ILE A 11 49.94 -9.57 -28.51
C ILE A 11 49.20 -8.41 -27.82
N GLU A 12 49.53 -7.16 -28.17
CA GLU A 12 48.85 -5.97 -27.61
C GLU A 12 47.36 -5.96 -28.00
N VAL A 13 47.01 -6.41 -29.21
CA VAL A 13 45.61 -6.53 -29.64
C VAL A 13 44.86 -7.58 -28.82
N THR A 14 45.45 -8.77 -28.59
CA THR A 14 44.79 -9.81 -27.80
C THR A 14 44.59 -9.39 -26.35
N ILE A 15 45.60 -8.74 -25.76
CA ILE A 15 45.51 -8.19 -24.39
C ILE A 15 44.41 -7.12 -24.34
N ALA A 16 44.40 -6.18 -25.29
CA ALA A 16 43.37 -5.13 -25.36
C ALA A 16 41.95 -5.70 -25.49
N MET A 17 41.75 -6.71 -26.33
CA MET A 17 40.44 -7.37 -26.49
C MET A 17 39.98 -8.07 -25.21
N SER A 18 40.89 -8.75 -24.51
CA SER A 18 40.56 -9.43 -23.25
C SER A 18 40.17 -8.43 -22.15
N LEU A 19 40.93 -7.34 -22.01
CA LEU A 19 40.64 -6.28 -21.05
C LEU A 19 39.33 -5.57 -21.37
N PHE A 20 39.08 -5.26 -22.65
CA PHE A 20 37.83 -4.63 -23.09
C PHE A 20 36.61 -5.51 -22.80
N SER A 21 36.73 -6.82 -23.04
CA SER A 21 35.66 -7.79 -22.77
C SER A 21 35.38 -7.92 -21.28
N MET A 22 36.41 -7.92 -20.42
CA MET A 22 36.25 -7.87 -18.97
C MET A 22 35.59 -6.58 -18.50
N LEU A 23 35.96 -5.44 -19.08
CA LEU A 23 35.38 -4.13 -18.77
C LEU A 23 33.89 -4.07 -19.14
N LEU A 24 33.52 -4.58 -20.32
CA LEU A 24 32.13 -4.69 -20.72
C LEU A 24 31.32 -5.61 -19.80
N ALA A 25 31.87 -6.78 -19.44
CA ALA A 25 31.22 -7.69 -18.51
C ALA A 25 31.02 -7.05 -17.13
N ALA A 26 32.02 -6.34 -16.61
CA ALA A 26 31.92 -5.61 -15.35
C ALA A 26 30.87 -4.49 -15.41
N MET A 27 30.83 -3.71 -16.50
CA MET A 27 29.81 -2.68 -16.69
C MET A 27 28.40 -3.25 -16.76
N LEU A 28 28.19 -4.36 -17.49
CA LEU A 28 26.90 -5.04 -17.56
C LEU A 28 26.46 -5.56 -16.19
N TYR A 29 27.38 -6.12 -15.41
CA TYR A 29 27.08 -6.59 -14.06
C TYR A 29 26.67 -5.45 -13.12
N ILE A 30 27.42 -4.34 -13.14
CA ILE A 30 27.13 -3.16 -12.31
C ILE A 30 25.79 -2.53 -12.71
N THR A 31 25.52 -2.38 -14.01
CA THR A 31 24.27 -1.78 -14.50
C THR A 31 23.05 -2.66 -14.20
N ALA A 32 23.14 -3.98 -14.40
CA ALA A 32 22.08 -4.91 -14.02
C ALA A 32 21.82 -4.89 -12.50
N GLY A 33 22.89 -4.86 -11.70
CA GLY A 33 22.80 -4.72 -10.25
C GLY A 33 22.09 -3.42 -9.84
N ALA A 34 22.55 -2.28 -10.36
CA ALA A 34 21.96 -0.96 -10.08
C ALA A 34 20.46 -0.91 -10.44
N GLY A 35 20.07 -1.48 -11.58
CA GLY A 35 18.67 -1.58 -11.99
C GLY A 35 17.81 -2.35 -10.99
N ALA A 36 18.30 -3.48 -10.47
CA ALA A 36 17.60 -4.26 -9.44
C ALA A 36 17.45 -3.49 -8.12
N TRP A 37 18.48 -2.73 -7.72
CA TRP A 37 18.43 -1.88 -6.52
C TRP A 37 17.42 -0.74 -6.65
N VAL A 38 17.41 -0.05 -7.80
CA VAL A 38 16.44 1.02 -8.08
C VAL A 38 15.02 0.47 -8.08
N ALA A 39 14.78 -0.64 -8.79
CA ALA A 39 13.46 -1.28 -8.84
C ALA A 39 12.95 -1.64 -7.43
N LYS A 40 13.81 -2.21 -6.58
CA LYS A 40 13.45 -2.53 -5.19
C LYS A 40 13.09 -1.27 -4.38
N GLY A 41 13.86 -0.20 -4.54
CA GLY A 41 13.59 1.08 -3.88
C GLY A 41 12.26 1.69 -4.31
N VAL A 42 11.96 1.63 -5.60
CA VAL A 42 10.69 2.11 -6.18
C VAL A 42 9.51 1.29 -5.66
N ASP A 43 9.62 -0.04 -5.60
CA ASP A 43 8.56 -0.90 -5.07
C ASP A 43 8.26 -0.63 -3.59
N GLU A 44 9.29 -0.47 -2.75
CA GLU A 44 9.09 -0.15 -1.33
C GLU A 44 8.50 1.26 -1.15
N ALA A 45 8.93 2.24 -1.94
CA ALA A 45 8.38 3.58 -1.91
C ALA A 45 6.90 3.60 -2.35
N ARG A 46 6.58 2.91 -3.45
CA ARG A 46 5.21 2.74 -3.94
C ARG A 46 4.32 2.09 -2.89
N LEU A 47 4.75 0.98 -2.28
CA LEU A 47 3.99 0.32 -1.22
C LEU A 47 3.71 1.27 -0.04
N LYS A 48 4.71 2.03 0.41
CA LYS A 48 4.53 3.00 1.51
C LYS A 48 3.53 4.10 1.16
N THR A 49 3.48 4.52 -0.11
CA THR A 49 2.52 5.51 -0.61
C THR A 49 1.12 4.92 -0.67
N GLU A 50 0.94 3.72 -1.25
CA GLU A 50 -0.36 3.01 -1.30
C GLU A 50 -0.91 2.76 0.12
N MET A 51 -0.07 2.31 1.06
CA MET A 51 -0.45 2.19 2.48
C MET A 51 -0.84 3.52 3.12
N GLY A 52 -0.13 4.61 2.78
CA GLY A 52 -0.46 5.94 3.28
C GLY A 52 -1.82 6.42 2.77
N PHE A 53 -2.07 6.24 1.47
CA PHE A 53 -3.35 6.56 0.84
C PHE A 53 -4.50 5.73 1.43
N ALA A 54 -4.29 4.43 1.64
CA ALA A 54 -5.27 3.56 2.28
C ALA A 54 -5.64 4.04 3.69
N LEU A 55 -4.65 4.40 4.51
CA LEU A 55 -4.90 4.90 5.87
C LEU A 55 -5.59 6.26 5.89
N GLU A 56 -5.23 7.17 4.99
CA GLU A 56 -5.91 8.46 4.86
C GLU A 56 -7.34 8.30 4.33
N SER A 57 -7.58 7.38 3.40
CA SER A 57 -8.92 6.98 2.97
C SER A 57 -9.73 6.49 4.17
N VAL A 58 -9.20 5.56 4.97
CA VAL A 58 -9.93 5.05 6.14
C VAL A 58 -10.23 6.17 7.15
N LYS A 59 -9.29 7.07 7.43
CA LYS A 59 -9.55 8.23 8.31
C LYS A 59 -10.66 9.13 7.77
N LEU A 60 -10.62 9.44 6.47
CA LEU A 60 -11.59 10.32 5.83
C LEU A 60 -12.99 9.70 5.78
N TYR A 61 -13.07 8.41 5.43
CA TYR A 61 -14.33 7.72 5.22
C TYR A 61 -14.94 7.23 6.53
N CYS A 62 -14.18 6.50 7.35
CA CYS A 62 -14.70 5.97 8.61
C CYS A 62 -14.87 7.07 9.65
N GLY A 63 -14.03 8.11 9.68
CA GLY A 63 -14.14 9.19 10.66
C GLY A 63 -15.52 9.86 10.69
N LYS A 64 -16.28 9.81 9.58
CA LYS A 64 -17.65 10.33 9.48
C LYS A 64 -18.70 9.23 9.29
N ALA A 65 -18.42 7.99 9.71
CA ALA A 65 -19.40 6.91 9.61
C ALA A 65 -20.63 7.20 10.48
N SER A 66 -21.82 7.17 9.88
CA SER A 66 -23.10 7.31 10.57
C SER A 66 -23.55 6.00 11.22
N GLN A 67 -23.14 4.85 10.66
CA GLN A 67 -23.48 3.52 11.16
C GLN A 67 -22.38 2.50 10.85
N ILE A 68 -22.17 1.53 11.74
CA ILE A 68 -21.31 0.36 11.47
C ILE A 68 -22.19 -0.86 11.18
N GLY A 69 -21.82 -1.62 10.14
CA GLY A 69 -22.48 -2.86 9.74
C GLY A 69 -22.40 -3.90 10.86
N ALA A 70 -23.47 -4.68 11.05
CA ALA A 70 -23.59 -5.59 12.18
C ALA A 70 -22.46 -6.66 12.23
N ASP A 71 -21.94 -7.02 11.05
CA ASP A 71 -20.86 -7.98 10.83
C ASP A 71 -19.47 -7.44 11.19
N THR A 72 -19.30 -6.11 11.22
CA THR A 72 -18.02 -5.47 11.52
C THR A 72 -18.08 -4.54 12.73
N ARG A 73 -19.09 -4.72 13.60
CA ARG A 73 -19.14 -4.04 14.90
C ARG A 73 -18.08 -4.60 15.82
N PHE A 74 -17.37 -3.71 16.51
CA PHE A 74 -16.44 -4.13 17.56
C PHE A 74 -17.22 -4.61 18.78
N ASN A 75 -16.87 -5.79 19.26
CA ASN A 75 -17.41 -6.28 20.51
C ASN A 75 -16.84 -5.47 21.70
N PRO A 76 -17.56 -5.36 22.83
CA PRO A 76 -17.08 -4.63 24.01
C PRO A 76 -15.75 -5.16 24.59
N GLY A 77 -15.41 -6.42 24.30
CA GLY A 77 -14.12 -7.04 24.66
C GLY A 77 -12.99 -6.75 23.67
N GLY A 78 -13.19 -5.82 22.74
CA GLY A 78 -12.29 -5.59 21.63
C GLY A 78 -12.41 -6.67 20.54
N GLY A 79 -11.54 -6.56 19.54
CA GLY A 79 -11.50 -7.50 18.43
C GLY A 79 -10.61 -7.03 17.29
N VAL A 80 -10.22 -8.00 16.45
CA VAL A 80 -9.48 -7.76 15.21
C VAL A 80 -10.37 -8.20 14.05
N LEU A 81 -10.68 -7.27 13.16
CA LEU A 81 -11.51 -7.49 11.99
C LEU A 81 -10.67 -7.34 10.72
N PRO A 82 -10.72 -8.31 9.79
CA PRO A 82 -9.98 -8.22 8.51
C PRO A 82 -10.70 -7.36 7.46
N ALA A 83 -11.92 -6.92 7.75
CA ALA A 83 -12.77 -6.11 6.89
C ALA A 83 -13.60 -5.14 7.77
N PHE A 84 -14.08 -4.06 7.18
CA PHE A 84 -14.88 -3.07 7.89
C PHE A 84 -15.98 -2.50 7.00
N HIS A 85 -17.22 -2.67 7.42
CA HIS A 85 -18.43 -2.30 6.71
C HIS A 85 -19.13 -1.17 7.47
N PHE A 86 -19.40 -0.07 6.80
CA PHE A 86 -19.90 1.13 7.44
C PHE A 86 -20.73 1.96 6.47
N ARG A 87 -21.62 2.77 7.04
CA ARG A 87 -22.48 3.70 6.33
C ARG A 87 -22.00 5.13 6.60
N ARG A 88 -22.07 5.98 5.60
CA ARG A 88 -21.79 7.41 5.73
C ARG A 88 -22.55 8.22 4.69
N GLU A 89 -22.64 9.52 4.93
CA GLU A 89 -23.15 10.48 3.95
C GLU A 89 -22.31 10.46 2.67
N ARG A 90 -22.99 10.56 1.53
CA ARG A 90 -22.39 10.61 0.19
C ARG A 90 -21.51 11.86 0.01
N LEU A 91 -21.94 13.00 0.54
CA LEU A 91 -21.28 14.30 0.41
C LEU A 91 -20.33 14.59 1.57
N VAL A 92 -19.09 14.11 1.47
CA VAL A 92 -18.03 14.24 2.51
C VAL A 92 -17.77 15.69 2.98
N ARG A 93 -18.09 16.69 2.15
CA ARG A 93 -17.79 18.11 2.38
C ARG A 93 -19.00 18.97 2.75
N VAL A 94 -20.22 18.45 2.68
CA VAL A 94 -21.44 19.21 3.03
C VAL A 94 -22.32 18.32 3.91
N PRO A 95 -22.03 18.22 5.22
CA PRO A 95 -22.92 17.53 6.13
C PRO A 95 -24.23 18.31 6.17
N THR A 96 -25.32 17.69 5.69
CA THR A 96 -26.64 18.33 5.67
C THR A 96 -27.44 17.71 6.82
N PRO A 97 -27.52 18.36 8.00
CA PRO A 97 -27.98 17.70 9.23
C PRO A 97 -29.46 17.31 9.23
N SER A 98 -30.22 17.72 8.21
CA SER A 98 -31.67 17.57 8.10
C SER A 98 -32.13 16.51 7.10
N VAL A 99 -31.22 15.87 6.35
CA VAL A 99 -31.58 14.90 5.31
C VAL A 99 -30.85 13.58 5.55
N ILE A 100 -31.47 12.67 6.29
CA ILE A 100 -31.06 11.25 6.46
C ILE A 100 -31.35 10.46 5.16
N GLY A 101 -31.06 11.05 4.00
CA GLY A 101 -31.56 10.59 2.70
C GLY A 101 -30.49 10.09 1.73
N ASP A 102 -29.22 10.42 1.94
CA ASP A 102 -28.15 10.16 0.96
C ASP A 102 -26.93 9.49 1.63
N ASP A 103 -27.22 8.41 2.37
CA ASP A 103 -26.25 7.61 3.08
C ASP A 103 -25.96 6.30 2.33
N VAL A 104 -24.69 6.06 2.04
CA VAL A 104 -24.21 4.93 1.24
C VAL A 104 -23.39 3.98 2.09
N TRP A 105 -23.53 2.68 1.83
CA TRP A 105 -22.70 1.64 2.44
C TRP A 105 -21.37 1.50 1.72
N TYR A 106 -20.32 1.39 2.53
CA TYR A 106 -18.95 1.26 2.09
C TYR A 106 -18.29 0.09 2.80
N TRP A 107 -17.51 -0.69 2.05
CA TRP A 107 -16.86 -1.88 2.57
C TRP A 107 -15.36 -1.88 2.26
N TYR A 108 -14.55 -1.84 3.31
CA TYR A 108 -13.13 -2.17 3.22
C TYR A 108 -12.95 -3.68 3.35
N TYR A 109 -12.37 -4.32 2.33
CA TYR A 109 -12.07 -5.73 2.37
C TYR A 109 -10.95 -6.10 1.39
N LYS A 110 -10.53 -7.37 1.43
CA LYS A 110 -9.60 -7.95 0.46
C LYS A 110 -10.39 -8.67 -0.62
N ASN A 111 -10.30 -8.21 -1.86
CA ASN A 111 -11.04 -8.80 -2.98
C ASN A 111 -10.45 -10.16 -3.41
N ALA A 112 -11.09 -10.83 -4.38
CA ALA A 112 -10.64 -12.11 -4.90
C ALA A 112 -9.27 -12.06 -5.61
N ALA A 113 -8.91 -10.91 -6.18
CA ALA A 113 -7.58 -10.70 -6.77
C ALA A 113 -6.48 -10.55 -5.71
N GLY A 114 -6.86 -10.31 -4.44
CA GLY A 114 -5.96 -10.11 -3.33
C GLY A 114 -5.56 -8.65 -3.11
N ASP A 115 -6.24 -7.71 -3.77
CA ASP A 115 -6.10 -6.27 -3.53
C ASP A 115 -6.87 -5.88 -2.26
N ILE A 116 -6.43 -4.80 -1.61
CA ILE A 116 -7.25 -4.13 -0.60
C ILE A 116 -8.04 -3.04 -1.31
N VAL A 117 -9.36 -3.11 -1.17
CA VAL A 117 -10.29 -2.22 -1.86
C VAL A 117 -11.22 -1.52 -0.89
N LEU A 118 -11.70 -0.36 -1.31
CA LEU A 118 -12.90 0.27 -0.78
C LEU A 118 -14.01 0.11 -1.81
N LYS A 119 -15.07 -0.59 -1.45
CA LYS A 119 -16.25 -0.75 -2.29
C LYS A 119 -17.34 0.22 -1.87
N ASN A 120 -17.95 0.89 -2.84
CA ASN A 120 -19.22 1.57 -2.69
C ASN A 120 -20.34 0.58 -3.07
N GLU A 121 -21.22 0.24 -2.14
CA GLU A 121 -22.26 -0.77 -2.38
C GLU A 121 -23.42 -0.27 -3.26
N GLU A 122 -23.66 1.04 -3.33
CA GLU A 122 -24.70 1.59 -4.20
C GLU A 122 -24.27 1.48 -5.67
N THR A 123 -23.04 1.90 -5.98
CA THR A 123 -22.54 1.91 -7.36
C THR A 123 -21.83 0.60 -7.76
N GLN A 124 -21.58 -0.28 -6.80
CA GLN A 124 -20.76 -1.49 -6.94
C GLN A 124 -19.33 -1.20 -7.45
N GLN A 125 -18.87 0.04 -7.34
CA GLN A 125 -17.51 0.42 -7.76
C GLN A 125 -16.51 0.09 -6.64
N GLU A 126 -15.37 -0.47 -7.05
CA GLU A 126 -14.25 -0.75 -6.17
C GLU A 126 -13.09 0.18 -6.48
N GLU A 127 -12.61 0.89 -5.46
CA GLU A 127 -11.37 1.64 -5.50
C GLU A 127 -10.24 0.77 -4.92
N VAL A 128 -9.24 0.46 -5.75
CA VAL A 128 -8.05 -0.26 -5.30
C VAL A 128 -7.16 0.67 -4.50
N LEU A 129 -6.98 0.36 -3.22
CA LEU A 129 -6.13 1.13 -2.31
C LEU A 129 -4.70 0.60 -2.32
N ILE A 130 -4.56 -0.74 -2.36
CA ILE A 130 -3.26 -1.42 -2.35
C ILE A 130 -3.31 -2.64 -3.25
N ALA A 131 -2.37 -2.73 -4.17
CA ALA A 131 -2.31 -3.80 -5.17
C ALA A 131 -1.86 -5.15 -4.58
N ALA A 132 -2.41 -6.24 -5.11
CA ALA A 132 -2.17 -7.64 -4.71
C ALA A 132 -0.70 -8.05 -4.82
N MET A 133 0.07 -7.41 -5.71
CA MET A 133 1.50 -7.68 -5.88
C MET A 133 2.30 -7.51 -4.58
N PHE A 134 1.81 -6.67 -3.65
CA PHE A 134 2.41 -6.45 -2.33
C PHE A 134 1.84 -7.35 -1.24
N LYS A 135 1.00 -8.34 -1.59
CA LYS A 135 0.31 -9.24 -0.65
C LYS A 135 -0.29 -8.50 0.55
N PRO A 136 -1.11 -7.48 0.31
CA PRO A 136 -1.54 -6.59 1.38
C PRO A 136 -2.50 -7.30 2.35
N GLN A 137 -2.48 -6.84 3.60
CA GLN A 137 -3.43 -7.20 4.65
C GLN A 137 -3.86 -5.92 5.40
N ILE A 138 -5.15 -5.78 5.68
CA ILE A 138 -5.69 -4.73 6.55
C ILE A 138 -6.37 -5.39 7.74
N SER A 139 -6.23 -4.76 8.89
CA SER A 139 -6.90 -5.18 10.12
C SER A 139 -7.36 -3.96 10.90
N PHE A 140 -8.60 -4.01 11.35
CA PHE A 140 -9.24 -3.01 12.19
C PHE A 140 -9.30 -3.57 13.60
N ILE A 141 -8.70 -2.87 14.57
CA ILE A 141 -8.41 -3.36 15.90
C ILE A 141 -9.05 -2.42 16.91
N SER A 142 -9.89 -2.94 17.79
CA SER A 142 -10.35 -2.24 18.99
C SER A 142 -9.87 -3.03 20.21
N GLU A 143 -9.28 -2.36 21.19
CA GLU A 143 -8.74 -2.99 22.40
C GLU A 143 -9.68 -2.78 23.60
N PRO A 144 -9.71 -3.71 24.58
CA PRO A 144 -10.42 -3.49 25.83
C PRO A 144 -9.98 -2.18 26.51
N GLY A 145 -10.94 -1.31 26.81
CA GLY A 145 -10.67 -0.01 27.44
C GLY A 145 -10.41 1.13 26.45
N PHE A 146 -10.40 0.88 25.13
CA PHE A 146 -10.52 1.96 24.16
C PHE A 146 -11.89 2.63 24.26
N GLU A 147 -11.94 3.91 23.91
CA GLU A 147 -13.20 4.59 23.75
C GLU A 147 -14.02 3.91 22.63
N PRO A 148 -15.34 3.77 22.79
CA PRO A 148 -16.17 3.01 21.85
C PRO A 148 -16.11 3.58 20.43
N ASP A 149 -15.83 4.87 20.28
CA ASP A 149 -15.68 5.56 19.01
C ASP A 149 -14.26 5.46 18.42
N PHE A 150 -13.32 4.74 19.03
CA PHE A 150 -11.93 4.68 18.59
C PHE A 150 -11.49 3.26 18.21
N PHE A 151 -10.80 3.14 17.08
CA PHE A 151 -10.14 1.92 16.67
C PHE A 151 -8.83 2.21 15.94
N THR A 152 -7.96 1.22 15.90
CA THR A 152 -6.67 1.26 15.24
C THR A 152 -6.74 0.47 13.94
N VAL A 153 -6.20 1.03 12.87
CA VAL A 153 -6.13 0.38 11.57
C VAL A 153 -4.67 0.07 11.29
N THR A 154 -4.38 -1.20 11.05
CA THR A 154 -3.06 -1.65 10.65
C THR A 154 -3.12 -2.20 9.24
N VAL A 155 -2.23 -1.71 8.40
CA VAL A 155 -2.04 -2.18 7.02
C VAL A 155 -0.64 -2.76 6.93
N THR A 156 -0.53 -3.97 6.41
CA THR A 156 0.76 -4.63 6.16
C THR A 156 0.88 -5.10 4.72
N GLY A 157 2.10 -5.26 4.24
CA GLY A 157 2.42 -5.71 2.89
C GLY A 157 3.88 -6.10 2.78
N GLU A 158 4.23 -6.77 1.69
CA GLU A 158 5.56 -7.26 1.37
C GLU A 158 6.10 -6.54 0.13
N SER A 159 7.29 -5.95 0.22
CA SER A 159 8.03 -5.43 -0.94
C SER A 159 9.19 -6.36 -1.31
N GLY A 160 9.48 -6.48 -2.61
CA GLY A 160 10.56 -7.30 -3.15
C GLY A 160 10.16 -8.73 -3.53
N LYS A 161 11.13 -9.49 -4.07
CA LYS A 161 10.94 -10.86 -4.56
C LYS A 161 11.84 -11.85 -3.82
N GLY A 162 11.35 -13.08 -3.64
CA GLY A 162 12.12 -14.19 -3.06
C GLY A 162 12.63 -13.91 -1.63
N ALA A 163 13.89 -14.24 -1.37
CA ALA A 163 14.55 -14.09 -0.07
C ALA A 163 14.78 -12.63 0.36
N ALA A 164 14.65 -11.67 -0.55
CA ALA A 164 14.83 -10.24 -0.26
C ALA A 164 13.50 -9.53 0.12
N ARG A 165 12.42 -10.29 0.37
CA ARG A 165 11.13 -9.76 0.78
C ARG A 165 11.22 -9.08 2.13
N LYS A 166 10.73 -7.85 2.20
CA LYS A 166 10.64 -7.07 3.43
C LYS A 166 9.18 -6.82 3.75
N ARG A 167 8.78 -7.13 4.99
CA ARG A 167 7.46 -6.78 5.49
C ARG A 167 7.47 -5.31 5.91
N VAL A 168 6.49 -4.55 5.43
CA VAL A 168 6.22 -3.17 5.81
C VAL A 168 4.87 -3.14 6.52
N ALA A 169 4.78 -2.39 7.60
CA ALA A 169 3.54 -2.16 8.34
C ALA A 169 3.38 -0.66 8.58
N LYS A 170 2.14 -0.18 8.48
CA LYS A 170 1.74 1.15 8.95
C LYS A 170 0.47 1.02 9.75
N THR A 171 0.40 1.81 10.81
CA THR A 171 -0.72 1.81 11.75
C THR A 171 -1.20 3.24 11.96
N ALA A 172 -2.52 3.43 12.04
CA ALA A 172 -3.13 4.71 12.36
C ALA A 172 -4.35 4.51 13.28
N GLY A 173 -4.50 5.41 14.26
CA GLY A 173 -5.73 5.52 15.04
C GLY A 173 -6.80 6.28 14.28
N VAL A 174 -8.05 5.86 14.41
CA VAL A 174 -9.22 6.49 13.79
C VAL A 174 -10.29 6.64 14.86
N ARG A 175 -10.78 7.88 15.03
CA ARG A 175 -11.94 8.20 15.86
C ARG A 175 -13.14 8.46 14.97
N LEU A 176 -14.24 7.79 15.27
CA LEU A 176 -15.55 7.98 14.68
C LEU A 176 -16.18 9.24 15.26
N TRP A 177 -16.75 10.08 14.40
CA TRP A 177 -17.41 11.31 14.83
C TRP A 177 -18.76 11.04 15.53
N TYR A 178 -19.48 10.01 15.07
CA TYR A 178 -20.80 9.66 15.59
C TYR A 178 -20.70 8.47 16.56
N SER A 179 -20.73 8.74 17.86
CA SER A 179 -20.74 7.70 18.90
C SER A 179 -21.98 6.79 18.84
N SER A 180 -23.06 7.23 18.19
CA SER A 180 -24.24 6.42 17.90
C SER A 180 -23.97 5.32 16.87
N ALA A 181 -22.97 5.46 16.00
CA ALA A 181 -22.64 4.46 14.98
C ALA A 181 -22.14 3.14 15.58
N VAL A 182 -21.66 3.19 16.83
CA VAL A 182 -21.07 2.08 17.58
C VAL A 182 -22.13 1.25 18.33
N ARG A 183 -23.31 1.83 18.60
CA ARG A 183 -24.39 1.17 19.35
C ARG A 183 -25.29 0.30 18.47
#